data_AF-A0A3L9DR70-F1
#
_entry.id   AF-A0A3L9DR70-F1
#
_cell.length_a   1.000
_cell.length_b   1.000
_cell.length_c   1.000
_cell.angle_alpha   90.00
_cell.angle_beta   90.00
_cell.angle_gamma   90.00
#
_symmetry.space_group_name_H-M   'P 1'
#
loop_
_entity.id
_entity.type
_entity.pdbx_description
1 polymer ?
#
loop_
_entity_poly.entity_id
_entity_poly.type
_entity_poly.pdbx_seq_one_letter_code
_entity_poly.pdbx_strand_id
1 'polypeptide(L)'
;MQLTIKDKDYNVKFGVDFVRALDEMHPVEQNGLKFGFSLSAKIPELLGYNIASLTDVLYMGTIKQSPRPSFNDVKEFVEDHEDIEALFDETIAELRKSNAGKLAMKDLDSKLEA
;
A
#
# COMPACT_ATOMS: atom_id res chain seq x y z
N MET A 1 2.15 5.75 -9.02
CA MET A 1 2.52 7.11 -8.57
C MET A 1 4.03 7.26 -8.42
N GLN A 2 4.50 8.50 -8.37
CA GLN A 2 5.89 8.88 -8.07
C GLN A 2 5.88 9.70 -6.79
N LEU A 3 6.79 9.39 -5.86
CA LEU A 3 6.96 10.13 -4.60
C LEU A 3 8.36 10.71 -4.52
N THR A 4 8.48 11.95 -4.06
CA THR A 4 9.78 12.56 -3.75
C THR A 4 10.03 12.43 -2.26
N ILE A 5 11.01 11.61 -1.88
CA ILE A 5 11.40 11.33 -0.48
C ILE A 5 12.88 11.68 -0.32
N LYS A 6 13.21 12.61 0.60
CA LYS A 6 14.59 13.09 0.82
C LYS A 6 15.30 13.48 -0.48
N ASP A 7 14.65 14.34 -1.26
CA ASP A 7 15.13 14.89 -2.54
C ASP A 7 15.38 13.83 -3.65
N LYS A 8 14.81 12.63 -3.49
CA LYS A 8 14.89 11.56 -4.48
C LYS A 8 13.52 11.09 -4.90
N ASP A 9 13.36 10.90 -6.20
CA ASP A 9 12.12 10.38 -6.75
C ASP A 9 12.11 8.86 -6.75
N TYR A 10 11.03 8.30 -6.21
CA TYR A 10 10.79 6.87 -6.16
C TYR A 10 9.49 6.54 -6.88
N ASN A 11 9.56 5.55 -7.76
CA ASN A 11 8.38 5.02 -8.44
C ASN A 11 7.71 3.94 -7.58
N VAL A 12 6.47 4.20 -7.18
CA VAL A 12 5.64 3.29 -6.40
C VAL A 12 4.80 2.46 -7.36
N LYS A 13 5.02 1.13 -7.37
CA LYS A 13 4.33 0.19 -8.27
C LYS A 13 3.60 -0.90 -7.51
N PHE A 14 2.28 -0.92 -7.65
CA PHE A 14 1.41 -1.97 -7.11
C PHE A 14 1.28 -3.15 -8.08
N GLY A 15 2.31 -3.99 -8.09
CA GLY A 15 2.39 -5.22 -8.89
C GLY A 15 2.48 -6.50 -8.06
N VAL A 16 2.80 -7.62 -8.70
CA VAL A 16 2.89 -8.94 -8.01
C VAL A 16 3.94 -8.93 -6.90
N ASP A 17 5.12 -8.35 -7.13
CA ASP A 17 6.17 -8.29 -6.11
C ASP A 17 5.78 -7.43 -4.91
N PHE A 18 4.94 -6.41 -5.12
CA PHE A 18 4.36 -5.61 -4.04
C PHE A 18 3.40 -6.44 -3.20
N VAL A 19 2.48 -7.18 -3.84
CA VAL A 19 1.54 -8.07 -3.13
C VAL A 19 2.29 -9.12 -2.33
N ARG A 20 3.28 -9.77 -2.95
CA ARG A 20 4.07 -10.80 -2.28
C ARG A 20 4.85 -10.23 -1.09
N ALA A 21 5.46 -9.05 -1.25
CA ALA A 21 6.18 -8.41 -0.16
C ALA A 21 5.26 -8.00 1.00
N LEU A 22 4.04 -7.54 0.70
CA LEU A 22 3.01 -7.30 1.72
C LEU A 22 2.60 -8.59 2.44
N ASP A 23 2.35 -9.67 1.71
CA ASP A 23 1.95 -10.97 2.29
C ASP A 23 3.05 -11.58 3.17
N GLU A 24 4.32 -11.36 2.82
CA GLU A 24 5.47 -11.78 3.64
C GLU A 24 5.60 -10.95 4.93
N MET A 25 5.30 -9.65 4.87
CA MET A 25 5.41 -8.73 6.01
C MET A 25 4.22 -8.81 6.98
N HIS A 26 3.00 -8.94 6.45
CA HIS A 26 1.75 -8.91 7.22
C HIS A 26 0.85 -10.09 6.87
N PRO A 27 1.29 -11.35 7.04
CA PRO A 27 0.49 -12.51 6.67
C PRO A 27 -0.82 -12.51 7.45
N VAL A 28 -1.92 -12.79 6.75
CA VAL A 28 -3.21 -13.02 7.41
C VAL A 28 -3.21 -14.45 7.94
N GLU A 29 -3.23 -14.59 9.27
CA GLU A 29 -3.22 -15.90 9.94
C GLU A 29 -4.62 -16.32 10.38
N GLN A 30 -5.04 -17.53 10.01
CA GLN A 30 -6.26 -18.15 10.53
C GLN A 30 -5.99 -19.63 10.83
N ASN A 31 -6.31 -20.08 12.05
CA ASN A 31 -6.11 -21.46 12.50
C ASN A 31 -4.67 -21.99 12.28
N GLY A 32 -3.67 -21.12 12.42
CA GLY A 32 -2.25 -21.47 12.21
C GLY A 32 -1.81 -21.54 10.74
N LEU A 33 -2.70 -21.25 9.78
CA LEU A 33 -2.39 -21.15 8.36
C LEU A 33 -2.20 -19.68 7.95
N LYS A 34 -1.17 -19.41 7.14
CA LYS A 34 -0.87 -18.10 6.56
C LYS A 34 -1.48 -17.97 5.16
N PHE A 35 -2.23 -16.91 4.93
CA PHE A 35 -2.89 -16.63 3.67
C PHE A 35 -2.39 -15.32 3.03
N GLY A 36 -2.25 -15.33 1.70
CA GLY A 36 -1.87 -14.16 0.90
C GLY A 36 -3.05 -13.23 0.63
N PHE A 37 -3.57 -12.62 1.70
CA PHE A 37 -4.71 -11.69 1.64
C PHE A 37 -4.38 -10.32 2.25
N SER A 38 -3.10 -9.98 2.38
CA SER A 38 -2.67 -8.80 3.11
C SER A 38 -3.11 -7.51 2.42
N LEU A 39 -3.06 -7.46 1.09
CA LEU A 39 -3.60 -6.31 0.35
C LEU A 39 -5.11 -6.13 0.57
N SER A 40 -5.88 -7.22 0.55
CA SER A 40 -7.33 -7.16 0.78
C SER A 40 -7.68 -6.72 2.20
N ALA A 41 -6.85 -7.05 3.19
CA ALA A 41 -7.00 -6.55 4.57
C ALA A 41 -6.59 -5.07 4.70
N LYS A 42 -5.54 -4.64 3.98
CA LYS A 42 -5.04 -3.26 4.00
C LYS A 42 -5.97 -2.26 3.31
N ILE A 43 -6.73 -2.67 2.30
CA ILE A 43 -7.63 -1.74 1.58
C ILE A 43 -8.67 -1.08 2.51
N PRO A 44 -9.44 -1.81 3.33
CA PRO A 44 -10.32 -1.18 4.32
C PRO A 44 -9.59 -0.27 5.31
N GLU A 45 -8.37 -0.64 5.71
CA GLU A 45 -7.54 0.20 6.59
C GLU A 45 -7.17 1.53 5.90
N LEU A 46 -6.83 1.50 4.60
CA LEU A 46 -6.58 2.71 3.81
C LEU A 46 -7.83 3.57 3.65
N LEU A 47 -8.99 2.97 3.38
CA LEU A 47 -10.27 3.70 3.28
C LEU A 47 -10.69 4.30 4.62
N GLY A 48 -10.23 3.72 5.73
CA GLY A 48 -10.37 4.27 7.09
C GLY A 48 -9.24 5.20 7.51
N TYR A 49 -8.42 5.69 6.57
CA TYR A 49 -7.31 6.62 6.81
C TYR A 49 -6.25 6.11 7.81
N ASN A 50 -5.99 4.80 7.84
CA ASN A 50 -4.97 4.21 8.71
C ASN A 50 -3.55 4.54 8.19
N ILE A 51 -2.85 5.43 8.89
CA ILE A 51 -1.53 5.93 8.48
C ILE A 51 -0.43 4.86 8.46
N ALA A 52 -0.50 3.88 9.35
CA ALA A 52 0.45 2.77 9.36
C ALA A 52 0.32 1.94 8.07
N SER A 53 -0.93 1.71 7.65
CA SER A 53 -1.24 0.96 6.42
C SER A 53 -0.82 1.71 5.17
N LEU A 54 -0.99 3.03 5.15
CA LEU A 54 -0.44 3.88 4.08
C LEU A 54 1.08 3.73 4.00
N THR A 55 1.77 3.82 5.13
CA THR A 55 3.23 3.68 5.22
C THR A 55 3.70 2.33 4.69
N ASP A 56 3.07 1.23 5.14
CA ASP A 56 3.41 -0.13 4.70
C ASP A 56 3.20 -0.29 3.19
N VAL A 57 2.07 0.20 2.68
CA VAL A 57 1.72 0.12 1.25
C VAL A 57 2.67 0.91 0.38
N LEU A 58 3.00 2.16 0.76
CA LEU A 58 3.95 2.98 0.03
C LEU A 58 5.35 2.34 0.05
N TYR A 59 5.81 1.90 1.23
CA TYR A 59 7.12 1.28 1.34
C TYR A 59 7.21 -0.02 0.52
N MET A 60 6.21 -0.90 0.60
CA MET A 60 6.19 -2.11 -0.23
C MET A 60 6.08 -1.79 -1.71
N GLY A 61 5.37 -0.72 -2.08
CA GLY A 61 5.25 -0.29 -3.48
C GLY A 61 6.59 0.14 -4.09
N THR A 62 7.60 0.45 -3.27
CA THR A 62 8.96 0.76 -3.71
C THR A 62 9.89 -0.45 -3.81
N ILE A 63 9.40 -1.69 -3.64
CA ILE A 63 10.23 -2.92 -3.59
C ILE A 63 11.18 -3.11 -4.79
N LYS A 64 10.83 -2.54 -5.96
CA LYS A 64 11.65 -2.59 -7.18
C LYS A 64 12.61 -1.43 -7.36
N GLN A 65 12.64 -0.47 -6.45
CA GLN A 65 13.54 0.69 -6.54
C GLN A 65 14.96 0.30 -6.14
N SER A 66 15.94 0.86 -6.84
CA SER A 66 17.36 0.69 -6.55
C SER A 66 18.10 2.02 -6.78
N PRO A 67 18.52 2.72 -5.71
CA PRO A 67 18.32 2.38 -4.31
C PRO A 67 16.84 2.41 -3.89
N ARG A 68 16.45 1.59 -2.92
CA ARG A 68 15.13 1.63 -2.29
C ARG A 68 15.17 2.65 -1.13
N PRO A 69 14.10 3.46 -0.90
CA PRO A 69 14.05 4.28 0.31
C PRO A 69 14.05 3.37 1.55
N SER A 70 14.60 3.84 2.67
CA SER A 70 14.46 3.07 3.91
C SER A 70 13.03 3.18 4.45
N PHE A 71 12.61 2.22 5.28
CA PHE A 71 11.30 2.29 5.90
C PHE A 71 11.14 3.55 6.76
N ASN A 72 12.19 3.98 7.45
CA ASN A 72 12.18 5.22 8.22
C ASN A 72 12.00 6.45 7.32
N ASP A 73 12.62 6.48 6.14
CA ASP A 73 12.43 7.61 5.21
C ASP A 73 10.98 7.71 4.72
N VAL A 74 10.32 6.58 4.45
CA VAL A 74 8.91 6.56 4.05
C VAL A 74 8.00 7.00 5.20
N LYS A 75 8.29 6.54 6.43
CA LYS A 75 7.54 6.94 7.62
C LYS A 75 7.66 8.45 7.88
N GLU A 76 8.88 8.99 7.88
CA GLU A 76 9.12 10.44 8.00
C GLU A 76 8.39 11.21 6.90
N PHE A 77 8.45 10.73 5.66
CA PHE A 77 7.69 11.33 4.55
C PHE A 77 6.18 11.37 4.81
N VAL A 78 5.60 10.28 5.33
CA VAL A 78 4.15 10.22 5.64
C VAL A 78 3.79 11.08 6.86
N GLU A 79 4.62 11.11 7.90
CA GLU A 79 4.41 11.91 9.12
C GLU A 79 4.48 13.42 8.84
N ASP A 80 5.40 13.85 7.98
CA ASP A 80 5.64 15.26 7.66
C ASP A 80 4.90 15.72 6.38
N HIS A 81 4.04 14.89 5.79
CA HIS A 81 3.39 15.25 4.54
C HIS A 81 2.38 16.39 4.72
N GLU A 82 2.51 17.45 3.91
CA GLU A 82 1.67 18.64 4.01
C GLU A 82 0.17 18.34 3.82
N ASP A 83 -0.17 17.42 2.91
CA ASP A 83 -1.54 17.04 2.61
C ASP A 83 -1.69 15.51 2.64
N ILE A 84 -1.86 15.01 3.86
CA ILE A 84 -2.02 13.57 4.10
C ILE A 84 -3.29 13.01 3.44
N GLU A 85 -4.38 13.79 3.36
CA GLU A 85 -5.63 13.37 2.73
C GLU A 85 -5.42 13.13 1.24
N ALA A 86 -4.75 14.07 0.55
CA ALA A 86 -4.42 13.91 -0.86
C ALA A 86 -3.52 12.69 -1.13
N LEU A 87 -2.58 12.37 -0.24
CA LEU A 87 -1.73 11.19 -0.38
C LEU A 87 -2.50 9.87 -0.23
N PHE A 88 -3.46 9.82 0.69
CA PHE A 88 -4.39 8.68 0.77
C PHE A 88 -5.17 8.54 -0.53
N ASP A 89 -5.78 9.62 -1.01
CA ASP A 89 -6.60 9.62 -2.21
C ASP A 89 -5.81 9.20 -3.46
N GLU A 90 -4.58 9.71 -3.62
CA GLU A 90 -3.70 9.33 -4.72
C GLU A 90 -3.32 7.84 -4.63
N THR A 91 -2.95 7.37 -3.44
CA THR A 91 -2.57 5.97 -3.20
C THR A 91 -3.74 5.03 -3.54
N ILE A 92 -4.94 5.37 -3.07
CA ILE A 92 -6.19 4.64 -3.34
C ILE A 92 -6.51 4.64 -4.83
N ALA A 93 -6.41 5.79 -5.49
CA ALA A 93 -6.66 5.90 -6.93
C ALA A 93 -5.69 5.05 -7.76
N GLU A 94 -4.41 5.04 -7.39
CA GLU A 94 -3.40 4.21 -8.05
C GLU A 94 -3.60 2.72 -7.79
N LEU A 95 -4.00 2.32 -6.58
CA LEU A 95 -4.40 0.94 -6.29
C LEU A 95 -5.58 0.51 -7.17
N ARG A 96 -6.61 1.35 -7.31
CA ARG A 96 -7.78 1.09 -8.17
C ARG A 96 -7.42 0.94 -9.66
N LYS A 97 -6.38 1.62 -10.14
CA LYS A 97 -5.87 1.47 -11.52
C LYS A 97 -4.95 0.26 -11.69
N SER A 98 -4.25 -0.15 -10.63
CA SER A 98 -3.24 -1.20 -10.69
C SER A 98 -3.83 -2.59 -10.94
N ASN A 99 -3.09 -3.46 -11.62
CA ASN A 99 -3.53 -4.85 -11.85
C ASN A 99 -3.65 -5.66 -10.55
N ALA A 100 -2.82 -5.35 -9.55
CA ALA A 100 -2.86 -6.03 -8.25
C ALA A 100 -4.03 -5.54 -7.38
N GLY A 101 -4.26 -4.23 -7.34
CA GLY A 101 -5.27 -3.62 -6.46
C GLY A 101 -6.68 -3.61 -7.03
N LYS A 102 -6.87 -3.49 -8.35
CA LYS A 102 -8.20 -3.32 -8.96
C LYS A 102 -9.18 -4.46 -8.64
N LEU A 103 -8.69 -5.70 -8.56
CA LEU A 103 -9.53 -6.86 -8.24
C LEU A 103 -9.88 -6.91 -6.76
N ALA A 104 -8.92 -6.61 -5.88
CA ALA A 104 -9.16 -6.55 -4.44
C ALA A 104 -10.13 -5.41 -4.06
N MET A 105 -10.02 -4.26 -4.73
CA MET A 105 -10.96 -3.14 -4.60
C MET A 105 -12.37 -3.52 -5.08
N LYS A 106 -12.47 -4.15 -6.27
CA LYS A 106 -13.76 -4.60 -6.82
C LYS A 106 -14.45 -5.62 -5.90
N ASP A 107 -13.69 -6.56 -5.35
CA ASP A 107 -14.19 -7.56 -4.40
C ASP A 107 -14.72 -6.89 -3.13
N LEU A 108 -14.02 -5.89 -2.60
CA LEU A 108 -14.50 -5.11 -1.45
C LEU A 108 -15.79 -4.34 -1.77
N ASP A 109 -15.82 -3.58 -2.87
CA ASP A 109 -16.99 -2.78 -3.27
C ASP A 109 -18.23 -3.70 -3.39
N SER A 110 -18.06 -4.89 -4.00
CA SER A 110 -19.13 -5.89 -4.13
C SER A 110 -19.63 -6.44 -2.79
N LYS A 111 -18.78 -6.50 -1.77
CA LYS A 111 -19.13 -6.97 -0.41
C LYS A 111 -19.82 -5.89 0.42
N LEU A 112 -19.61 -4.61 0.13
CA LEU A 112 -20.27 -3.49 0.81
C LEU A 112 -21.69 -3.24 0.26
N GLU A 113 -21.95 -3.61 -0.98
CA GLU A 113 -23.27 -3.51 -1.63
C GLU A 113 -24.22 -4.68 -1.29
N ALA A 114 -23.71 -5.75 -0.66
CA ALA A 114 -24.45 -6.98 -0.33
C ALA A 114 -25.02 -6.96 1.09
#